data_AF-X6L9I8-F1
#
_entry.id   AF-X6L9I8-F1
#
_cell.length_a   1.000
_cell.length_b   1.000
_cell.length_c   1.000
_cell.angle_alpha   90.00
_cell.angle_beta   90.00
_cell.angle_gamma   90.00
#
_symmetry.space_group_name_H-M   'P 1'
#
loop_
_entity.id
_entity.type
_entity.pdbx_description
1 polymer ?
#
loop_
_entity_poly.entity_id
_entity_poly.type
_entity_poly.pdbx_seq_one_letter_code
_entity_poly.pdbx_strand_id
1 'polypeptide(L)'
;NIPHWNENDTKCIMRAKDGLLLVLDGFDEIVNELNTKPGLQKWLKDCALNTNYSIIMTSRPNAMCSYLDDTLRRLSVIGFKKQDIQKYVYAYFRNITNDVNNNQANTLIKTLNNNQNLQLLSHTPLYLRLFCYLARQEIHELNEINEMKEEKKGNEIEDKIFNGLNN
;
A
#
# COMPACT_ATOMS: atom_id res chain seq x y z
N ASN A 1 -24.64 -0.93 -0.21
CA ASN A 1 -25.68 -0.71 -1.23
C ASN A 1 -25.27 0.42 -2.13
N ILE A 2 -25.16 0.16 -3.44
CA ILE A 2 -24.98 1.21 -4.45
C ILE A 2 -26.32 1.95 -4.55
N PRO A 3 -26.38 3.27 -4.31
CA PRO A 3 -27.63 4.02 -4.40
C PRO A 3 -28.28 3.84 -5.78
N HIS A 4 -29.58 3.58 -5.81
CA HIS A 4 -30.41 3.40 -7.02
C HIS A 4 -30.19 2.13 -7.85
N TRP A 5 -29.35 1.20 -7.40
CA TRP A 5 -29.19 -0.10 -8.06
C TRP A 5 -30.44 -0.97 -7.90
N ASN A 6 -30.98 -1.44 -9.02
CA ASN A 6 -32.17 -2.30 -9.06
C ASN A 6 -31.91 -3.61 -9.83
N GLU A 7 -32.91 -4.50 -9.85
CA GLU A 7 -32.81 -5.82 -10.47
C GLU A 7 -32.53 -5.77 -11.98
N ASN A 8 -33.01 -4.74 -12.68
CA ASN A 8 -32.77 -4.57 -14.12
C ASN A 8 -31.32 -4.20 -14.41
N ASP A 9 -30.68 -3.42 -13.53
CA ASP A 9 -29.25 -3.09 -13.66
C ASP A 9 -28.40 -4.36 -13.57
N THR A 10 -28.70 -5.22 -12.59
CA THR A 10 -28.06 -6.54 -12.47
C THR A 10 -28.28 -7.38 -13.73
N LYS A 11 -29.51 -7.46 -14.23
CA LYS A 11 -29.83 -8.25 -15.45
C LYS A 11 -29.13 -7.70 -16.68
N CYS A 12 -28.99 -6.38 -16.81
CA CYS A 12 -28.29 -5.74 -17.90
C CYS A 12 -26.81 -6.12 -17.91
N ILE A 13 -26.16 -6.03 -16.75
CA ILE A 13 -24.73 -6.32 -16.59
C ILE A 13 -24.44 -7.82 -16.75
N MET A 14 -25.28 -8.69 -16.19
CA MET A 14 -25.14 -10.14 -16.33
C MET A 14 -25.37 -10.64 -17.77
N ARG A 15 -26.06 -9.84 -18.60
CA ARG A 15 -26.29 -10.13 -20.02
C ARG A 15 -25.28 -9.45 -20.95
N ALA A 16 -24.35 -8.67 -20.41
CA ALA A 16 -23.25 -8.11 -21.19
C ALA A 16 -22.44 -9.28 -21.75
N LYS A 17 -22.56 -9.51 -23.06
CA LYS A 17 -22.09 -10.74 -23.71
C LYS A 17 -20.58 -10.92 -23.65
N ASP A 18 -19.82 -9.83 -23.54
CA ASP A 18 -18.37 -9.87 -23.61
C ASP A 18 -17.80 -8.75 -22.72
N GLY A 19 -17.17 -9.13 -21.60
CA GLY A 19 -16.34 -8.18 -20.83
C GLY A 19 -16.74 -7.90 -19.38
N LEU A 20 -17.59 -8.72 -18.76
CA LEU A 20 -17.79 -8.61 -17.32
C LEU A 20 -16.58 -9.21 -16.58
N LEU A 21 -15.95 -8.41 -15.72
CA LEU A 21 -14.95 -8.83 -14.76
C LEU A 21 -15.50 -8.60 -13.35
N LEU A 22 -15.62 -9.68 -12.59
CA LEU A 22 -15.98 -9.62 -11.18
C LEU A 22 -14.71 -9.60 -10.34
N VAL A 23 -14.56 -8.57 -9.51
CA VAL A 23 -13.46 -8.46 -8.53
C VAL A 23 -14.05 -8.61 -7.14
N LEU A 24 -13.72 -9.72 -6.47
CA LEU A 24 -14.08 -9.97 -5.09
C LEU A 24 -12.86 -9.74 -4.21
N ASP A 25 -12.88 -8.65 -3.44
CA ASP A 25 -11.80 -8.30 -2.52
C ASP A 25 -12.09 -8.87 -1.12
N GLY A 26 -11.11 -9.53 -0.50
CA GLY A 26 -11.22 -10.01 0.88
C GLY A 26 -12.11 -11.25 1.05
N PHE A 27 -11.96 -12.27 0.21
CA PHE A 27 -12.72 -13.52 0.34
C PHE A 27 -12.63 -14.17 1.73
N ASP A 28 -11.48 -14.00 2.40
CA ASP A 28 -11.25 -14.51 3.74
C ASP A 28 -12.19 -13.93 4.81
N GLU A 29 -12.84 -12.81 4.53
CA GLU A 29 -13.81 -12.19 5.44
C GLU A 29 -15.14 -12.95 5.49
N ILE A 30 -15.52 -13.61 4.40
CA ILE A 30 -16.82 -14.30 4.28
C ILE A 30 -16.73 -15.83 4.40
N VAL A 31 -15.51 -16.40 4.38
CA VAL A 31 -15.30 -17.86 4.28
C VAL A 31 -16.02 -18.65 5.38
N ASN A 32 -16.05 -18.11 6.61
CA ASN A 32 -16.70 -18.75 7.75
C ASN A 32 -18.24 -18.74 7.65
N GLU A 33 -18.80 -17.78 6.92
CA GLU A 33 -20.24 -17.66 6.71
C GLU A 33 -20.76 -18.55 5.58
N LEU A 34 -19.88 -19.07 4.73
CA LEU A 34 -20.29 -19.90 3.59
C LEU A 34 -20.97 -21.20 4.02
N ASN A 35 -20.57 -21.75 5.17
CA ASN A 35 -21.18 -22.95 5.74
C ASN A 35 -22.60 -22.71 6.25
N THR A 36 -22.94 -21.46 6.61
CA THR A 36 -24.27 -21.10 7.13
C THR A 36 -25.15 -20.47 6.07
N LYS A 37 -24.59 -20.14 4.89
CA LYS A 37 -25.28 -19.48 3.77
C LYS A 37 -25.13 -20.29 2.47
N PRO A 38 -25.88 -21.40 2.31
CA PRO A 38 -25.77 -22.27 1.14
C PRO A 38 -26.07 -21.56 -0.19
N GLY A 39 -26.92 -20.53 -0.17
CA GLY A 39 -27.18 -19.69 -1.34
C GLY A 39 -25.93 -18.93 -1.81
N LEU A 40 -25.13 -18.41 -0.89
CA LEU A 40 -23.89 -17.69 -1.20
C LEU A 40 -22.81 -18.66 -1.71
N GLN A 41 -22.70 -19.83 -1.08
CA GLN A 41 -21.81 -20.90 -1.55
C GLN A 41 -22.14 -21.33 -2.99
N LYS A 42 -23.43 -21.55 -3.28
CA LYS A 42 -23.90 -21.89 -4.62
C LYS A 42 -23.60 -20.78 -5.62
N TRP A 43 -23.90 -19.53 -5.26
CA TRP A 43 -23.62 -18.38 -6.12
C TRP A 43 -22.13 -18.28 -6.48
N LEU A 44 -21.23 -18.43 -5.52
CA LEU A 44 -19.78 -18.42 -5.78
C LEU A 44 -19.35 -19.56 -6.71
N LYS A 45 -19.91 -20.76 -6.51
CA LYS A 45 -19.64 -21.91 -7.37
C LYS A 45 -20.12 -21.65 -8.81
N ASP A 46 -21.32 -21.12 -8.96
CA ASP A 46 -21.90 -20.77 -10.26
C ASP A 46 -21.07 -19.67 -10.94
N CYS A 47 -20.54 -18.70 -10.18
CA CYS A 47 -19.61 -17.70 -10.68
C CYS A 47 -18.28 -18.28 -11.18
N ALA A 48 -17.70 -19.21 -10.42
CA ALA A 48 -16.43 -19.84 -10.79
C ALA A 48 -16.54 -20.75 -12.03
N LEU A 49 -17.73 -21.30 -12.31
CA LEU A 49 -17.99 -22.17 -13.46
C LEU A 49 -18.44 -21.42 -14.71
N ASN A 50 -18.76 -20.13 -14.60
CA ASN A 50 -19.32 -19.36 -15.71
C ASN A 50 -18.25 -19.01 -16.76
N THR A 51 -18.55 -19.26 -18.04
CA THR A 51 -17.65 -18.93 -19.15
C THR A 51 -17.89 -17.56 -19.76
N ASN A 52 -18.97 -16.87 -19.39
CA ASN A 52 -19.36 -15.58 -19.97
C ASN A 52 -18.67 -14.38 -19.29
N TYR A 53 -18.01 -14.60 -18.15
CA TYR A 53 -17.29 -13.56 -17.42
C TYR A 53 -16.06 -14.12 -16.72
N SER A 54 -15.14 -13.22 -16.36
CA SER A 54 -13.97 -13.56 -15.55
C SER A 54 -14.17 -13.14 -14.10
N ILE A 55 -13.56 -13.89 -13.19
CA ILE A 55 -13.55 -13.58 -11.77
C ILE A 55 -12.11 -13.49 -11.25
N ILE A 56 -11.83 -12.45 -10.48
CA ILE A 56 -10.61 -12.30 -9.70
C ILE A 56 -11.01 -12.20 -8.23
N MET A 57 -10.41 -13.04 -7.41
CA MET A 57 -10.66 -13.08 -5.97
C MET A 57 -9.35 -12.86 -5.23
N THR A 58 -9.35 -11.98 -4.23
CA THR A 58 -8.24 -11.85 -3.28
C THR A 58 -8.61 -12.56 -1.99
N SER A 59 -7.63 -13.20 -1.35
CA SER A 59 -7.83 -13.89 -0.08
C SER A 59 -6.49 -13.99 0.65
N ARG A 60 -6.54 -14.03 1.99
CA ARG A 60 -5.40 -14.49 2.78
C ARG A 60 -5.14 -16.00 2.55
N PRO A 61 -3.89 -16.48 2.62
CA PRO A 61 -3.56 -17.88 2.36
C PRO A 61 -4.27 -18.91 3.25
N ASN A 62 -4.72 -18.50 4.44
CA ASN A 62 -5.40 -19.35 5.41
C ASN A 62 -6.91 -19.50 5.15
N ALA A 63 -7.49 -18.71 4.24
CA ALA A 63 -8.89 -18.82 3.87
C ALA A 63 -9.01 -19.43 2.48
N MET A 64 -9.27 -20.74 2.48
CA MET A 64 -9.42 -21.54 1.27
C MET A 64 -10.76 -22.26 1.27
N CYS A 65 -11.29 -22.54 0.08
CA CYS A 65 -12.50 -23.33 -0.11
C CYS A 65 -12.21 -24.47 -1.07
N SER A 66 -12.15 -25.69 -0.52
CA SER A 66 -11.84 -26.89 -1.28
C SER A 66 -12.75 -27.12 -2.49
N TYR A 67 -14.01 -26.67 -2.43
CA TYR A 67 -14.95 -26.82 -3.53
C TYR A 67 -14.73 -25.85 -4.71
N LEU A 68 -13.80 -24.89 -4.59
CA LEU A 68 -13.37 -23.99 -5.67
C LEU A 68 -11.97 -24.32 -6.21
N ASP A 69 -11.25 -25.24 -5.56
CA ASP A 69 -9.85 -25.54 -5.89
C ASP A 69 -9.68 -26.10 -7.31
N ASP A 70 -10.67 -26.85 -7.81
CA ASP A 70 -10.66 -27.45 -9.15
C ASP A 70 -11.15 -26.49 -10.25
N THR A 71 -11.78 -25.38 -9.89
CA THR A 71 -12.40 -24.45 -10.85
C THR A 71 -11.59 -23.16 -11.04
N LEU A 72 -10.81 -22.75 -10.03
CA LEU A 72 -10.07 -21.50 -10.05
C LEU A 72 -8.56 -21.70 -10.20
N ARG A 73 -7.95 -20.83 -11.01
CA ARG A 73 -6.49 -20.74 -11.08
C ARG A 73 -5.96 -19.96 -9.87
N ARG A 74 -4.98 -20.54 -9.18
CA ARG A 74 -4.31 -19.90 -8.05
C ARG A 74 -3.10 -19.08 -8.49
N LEU A 75 -3.03 -17.85 -8.02
CA LEU A 75 -1.91 -16.93 -8.20
C LEU A 75 -1.45 -16.47 -6.81
N SER A 76 -0.14 -16.46 -6.58
CA SER A 76 0.44 -16.01 -5.31
C SER A 76 1.11 -14.65 -5.50
N VAL A 77 0.77 -13.70 -4.62
CA VAL A 77 1.45 -12.41 -4.54
C VAL A 77 2.72 -12.60 -3.71
N ILE A 78 3.88 -12.58 -4.36
CA ILE A 78 5.19 -12.89 -3.74
C ILE A 78 5.91 -11.65 -3.17
N GLY A 79 5.25 -10.49 -3.13
CA GLY A 79 5.84 -9.23 -2.67
C GLY A 79 6.79 -8.59 -3.69
N PHE A 80 7.47 -7.54 -3.25
CA PHE A 80 8.41 -6.76 -4.05
C PHE A 80 9.77 -7.44 -4.18
N LYS A 81 10.40 -7.30 -5.34
CA LYS A 81 11.82 -7.62 -5.52
C LYS A 81 12.68 -6.40 -5.17
N LYS A 82 13.99 -6.60 -5.04
CA LYS A 82 14.95 -5.52 -4.76
C LYS A 82 14.79 -4.29 -5.66
N GLN A 83 14.56 -4.51 -6.96
CA GLN A 83 14.35 -3.42 -7.92
C GLN A 83 13.01 -2.69 -7.70
N ASP A 84 11.97 -3.42 -7.30
CA ASP A 84 10.65 -2.84 -7.01
C ASP A 84 10.71 -2.00 -5.73
N ILE A 85 11.44 -2.45 -4.71
CA ILE A 85 11.72 -1.70 -3.48
C ILE A 85 12.39 -0.37 -3.83
N GLN A 86 13.46 -0.39 -4.63
CA GLN A 86 14.15 0.82 -5.06
C GLN A 86 13.22 1.77 -5.81
N LYS A 87 12.50 1.25 -6.82
CA LYS A 87 11.53 2.05 -7.61
C LYS A 87 10.46 2.67 -6.72
N TYR A 88 9.93 1.90 -5.77
CA TYR A 88 8.89 2.35 -4.84
C TYR A 88 9.41 3.49 -3.95
N VAL A 89 10.58 3.31 -3.34
CA VAL A 89 11.18 4.33 -2.45
C VAL A 89 11.46 5.62 -3.20
N TYR A 90 12.10 5.55 -4.37
CA TYR A 90 12.36 6.74 -5.19
C TYR A 90 11.05 7.44 -5.62
N ALA A 91 10.04 6.68 -6.05
CA ALA A 91 8.75 7.24 -6.43
C ALA A 91 8.02 7.89 -5.25
N TYR A 92 8.06 7.28 -4.07
CA TYR A 92 7.44 7.79 -2.85
C TYR A 92 7.99 9.19 -2.50
N PHE A 93 9.32 9.31 -2.38
CA PHE A 93 9.93 10.58 -1.97
C PHE A 93 9.85 11.65 -3.08
N ARG A 94 10.00 11.27 -4.35
CA ARG A 94 9.80 12.21 -5.45
C ARG A 94 8.42 12.85 -5.45
N ASN A 95 7.37 12.05 -5.20
CA ASN A 95 5.99 12.51 -5.27
C ASN A 95 5.54 13.28 -4.02
N ILE A 96 6.15 13.04 -2.85
CA ILE A 96 5.66 13.57 -1.57
C ILE A 96 6.49 14.75 -1.07
N THR A 97 7.82 14.73 -1.25
CA THR A 97 8.71 15.74 -0.65
C THR A 97 9.32 16.69 -1.67
N ASN A 98 8.99 16.55 -2.96
CA ASN A 98 9.71 17.23 -4.05
C ASN A 98 11.24 17.08 -3.89
N ASP A 99 11.71 15.96 -3.33
CA ASP A 99 13.13 15.66 -3.15
C ASP A 99 13.78 15.38 -4.52
N VAL A 100 14.09 16.47 -5.24
CA VAL A 100 14.68 16.43 -6.59
C VAL A 100 16.00 15.65 -6.59
N ASN A 101 16.75 15.71 -5.48
CA ASN A 101 18.06 15.09 -5.34
C ASN A 101 17.99 13.64 -4.85
N ASN A 102 16.80 13.14 -4.49
CA ASN A 102 16.56 11.80 -3.95
C ASN A 102 17.44 11.48 -2.73
N ASN A 103 17.84 12.49 -1.94
CA ASN A 103 18.73 12.30 -0.81
C ASN A 103 18.08 11.41 0.27
N GLN A 104 16.78 11.63 0.53
CA GLN A 104 16.04 10.86 1.54
C GLN A 104 15.85 9.41 1.10
N ALA A 105 15.48 9.23 -0.17
CA ALA A 105 15.36 7.91 -0.78
C ALA A 105 16.70 7.15 -0.72
N ASN A 106 17.81 7.79 -1.04
CA ASN A 106 19.14 7.18 -0.99
C ASN A 106 19.53 6.76 0.43
N THR A 107 19.25 7.60 1.43
CA THR A 107 19.49 7.28 2.84
C THR A 107 18.67 6.07 3.27
N LEU A 108 17.37 6.06 2.99
CA LEU A 108 16.53 4.91 3.34
C LEU A 108 17.00 3.64 2.64
N ILE A 109 17.32 3.69 1.35
CA ILE A 109 17.84 2.53 0.61
C ILE A 109 19.15 2.00 1.23
N LYS A 110 20.05 2.88 1.67
CA LYS A 110 21.27 2.45 2.39
C LYS A 110 20.92 1.78 3.72
N THR A 111 20.03 2.36 4.50
CA THR A 111 19.56 1.78 5.78
C THR A 111 18.94 0.40 5.58
N LEU A 112 18.06 0.24 4.58
CA LEU A 112 17.44 -1.04 4.26
C LEU A 112 18.47 -2.09 3.81
N ASN A 113 19.50 -1.70 3.04
CA ASN A 113 20.53 -2.63 2.58
C ASN A 113 21.52 -3.03 3.68
N ASN A 114 21.76 -2.18 4.67
CA ASN A 114 22.69 -2.43 5.76
C ASN A 114 22.08 -3.25 6.91
N ASN A 115 20.76 -3.46 6.90
CA ASN A 115 20.05 -4.22 7.93
C ASN A 115 19.22 -5.34 7.30
N GLN A 116 19.64 -6.59 7.52
CA GLN A 116 19.00 -7.77 6.94
C GLN A 116 17.50 -7.91 7.31
N ASN A 117 17.13 -7.55 8.54
CA ASN A 117 15.73 -7.63 8.98
C ASN A 117 14.86 -6.59 8.25
N LEU A 118 15.36 -5.35 8.14
CA LEU A 118 14.67 -4.30 7.39
C LEU A 118 14.59 -4.64 5.90
N GLN A 119 15.66 -5.22 5.34
CA GLN A 119 15.67 -5.71 3.96
C GLN A 119 14.57 -6.75 3.75
N LEU A 120 14.48 -7.76 4.64
CA LEU A 120 13.49 -8.82 4.55
C LEU A 120 12.06 -8.26 4.65
N LEU A 121 11.80 -7.39 5.62
CA LEU A 121 10.48 -6.77 5.80
C LEU A 121 10.08 -5.89 4.61
N SER A 122 11.05 -5.25 3.95
CA SER A 122 10.81 -4.36 2.80
C SER A 122 10.26 -5.08 1.56
N HIS A 123 10.35 -6.41 1.51
CA HIS A 123 9.69 -7.20 0.46
C HIS A 123 8.16 -7.14 0.56
N THR A 124 7.60 -6.82 1.72
CA THR A 124 6.16 -6.60 1.89
C THR A 124 5.82 -5.12 1.68
N PRO A 125 5.00 -4.76 0.68
CA PRO A 125 4.71 -3.36 0.34
C PRO A 125 4.20 -2.51 1.51
N LEU A 126 3.43 -3.12 2.43
CA LEU A 126 2.91 -2.43 3.62
C LEU A 126 4.04 -1.97 4.56
N TYR A 127 5.00 -2.85 4.86
CA TYR A 127 6.16 -2.48 5.68
C TYR A 127 7.06 -1.47 4.97
N LEU A 128 7.27 -1.63 3.66
CA LEU A 128 8.05 -0.65 2.91
C LEU A 128 7.41 0.74 2.95
N ARG A 129 6.08 0.83 2.80
CA ARG A 129 5.35 2.09 2.94
C ARG A 129 5.53 2.70 4.33
N LEU A 130 5.47 1.86 5.38
CA LEU A 130 5.71 2.29 6.76
C LEU A 130 7.13 2.84 6.93
N PHE A 131 8.15 2.18 6.40
CA PHE A 131 9.54 2.66 6.46
C PHE A 131 9.72 3.99 5.73
N CYS A 132 9.12 4.15 4.55
CA CYS A 132 9.10 5.43 3.84
C CYS A 132 8.46 6.53 4.68
N TYR A 133 7.34 6.23 5.34
CA TYR A 133 6.64 7.17 6.22
C TYR A 133 7.49 7.59 7.41
N LEU A 134 8.10 6.63 8.12
CA LEU A 134 8.95 6.89 9.29
C LEU A 134 10.20 7.69 8.92
N ALA A 135 10.90 7.29 7.85
CA ALA A 135 12.08 8.00 7.37
C ALA A 135 11.75 9.44 6.95
N ARG A 136 10.53 9.69 6.44
CA ARG A 136 10.07 11.05 6.15
C ARG A 136 9.85 11.87 7.44
N GLN A 137 9.29 11.27 8.49
CA GLN A 137 9.05 11.96 9.76
C GLN A 137 10.35 12.37 10.45
N GLU A 138 11.31 11.45 10.57
CA GLU A 138 12.61 11.74 11.21
C GLU A 138 13.31 12.94 10.57
N ILE A 139 13.18 13.11 9.25
CA ILE A 139 13.81 14.21 8.52
C ILE A 139 13.07 15.53 8.74
N HIS A 140 11.74 15.49 8.86
CA HIS A 140 10.97 16.69 9.20
C HIS A 140 11.39 17.22 10.58
N GLU A 141 11.45 16.33 11.56
CA GLU A 141 11.89 16.66 12.92
C GLU A 141 13.33 17.20 12.95
N LEU A 142 14.24 16.58 12.19
CA LEU A 142 15.63 17.04 12.11
C LEU A 142 15.75 18.43 11.46
N ASN A 143 14.95 18.72 10.44
CA ASN A 143 14.94 20.02 9.78
C ASN A 143 14.42 21.12 10.72
N GLU A 144 13.30 20.87 11.42
CA GLU A 144 12.77 21.81 12.42
C GLU A 144 13.79 22.10 13.53
N ILE A 145 14.49 21.07 14.02
CA ILE A 145 15.54 21.24 15.03
C ILE A 145 16.72 22.08 14.48
N ASN A 146 17.08 21.92 13.21
CA ASN A 146 18.18 22.67 12.61
C ASN A 146 17.79 24.15 12.40
N GLU A 147 16.57 24.42 11.94
CA GLU A 147 16.04 25.79 11.80
C GLU A 147 16.03 26.51 13.15
N MET A 148 15.54 25.85 14.21
CA MET A 148 15.57 26.40 15.58
C MET A 148 16.99 26.68 16.10
N LYS A 149 18.00 25.92 15.66
CA LYS A 149 19.40 26.14 16.03
C LYS A 149 20.01 27.31 15.25
N GLU A 150 19.67 27.46 13.97
CA GLU A 150 20.15 28.58 13.14
C GLU A 150 19.56 29.91 13.61
N GLU A 151 18.27 29.97 13.95
CA GLU A 151 17.65 31.17 14.53
C GLU A 151 18.31 31.58 15.85
N LYS A 152 18.56 30.64 16.76
CA LYS A 152 19.27 30.93 18.02
C LYS A 152 20.67 31.47 17.78
N LYS A 153 21.39 30.92 16.80
CA LYS A 153 22.75 31.35 16.46
C LYS A 153 22.76 32.75 15.83
N GLY A 154 21.74 33.10 15.05
CA GLY A 154 21.55 34.46 14.52
C GLY A 154 21.31 35.47 15.64
N ASN A 155 20.40 35.16 16.56
CA ASN A 155 20.07 36.04 17.70
C ASN A 155 21.28 36.26 18.62
N GLU A 156 22.07 35.21 18.91
CA GLU A 156 23.30 35.34 19.71
C GLU A 156 24.39 36.21 19.04
N ILE A 157 24.42 36.27 17.71
CA ILE A 157 25.34 37.12 16.95
C ILE A 157 24.86 38.58 16.99
N GLU A 158 23.56 38.83 16.81
CA GLU A 158 22.98 40.17 16.91
C GLU A 158 23.15 40.77 18.31
N ASP A 159 22.91 39.99 19.37
CA ASP A 159 23.08 40.42 20.76
C ASP A 159 24.56 40.77 21.07
N LYS A 160 25.52 40.06 20.49
CA LYS A 160 26.96 40.38 20.64
C LYS A 160 27.35 41.65 19.89
N ILE A 161 26.77 41.91 18.72
CA ILE A 161 27.01 43.14 17.96
C ILE A 161 26.41 44.35 18.70
N PHE A 162 25.18 44.23 19.22
CA PHE A 162 24.53 45.31 19.97
C PHE A 162 25.25 45.66 21.28
N ASN A 163 25.73 44.65 22.02
CA ASN A 163 26.48 44.88 23.25
C ASN A 163 27.91 45.40 23.01
N GLY A 164 28.53 45.09 21.86
CA GLY A 164 29.84 45.59 21.48
C GLY A 164 29.84 47.05 20.99
N LEU A 165 28.70 47.57 20.53
CA LEU A 165 28.53 48.96 20.08
C LEU A 165 28.19 49.95 21.21
N ASN A 166 27.85 49.45 22.41
CA ASN A 166 27.47 50.26 23.58
C ASN A 166 28.60 50.45 24.61
N ASN A 167 29.85 50.09 24.28
CA ASN A 167 31.04 50.31 25.11
C ASN A 167 32.03 51.28 24.46
#